data_AF-A0A0F8X8L8-F1
#
_entry.id   AF-A0A0F8X8L8-F1
#
_cell.length_a   1.000
_cell.length_b   1.000
_cell.length_c   1.000
_cell.angle_alpha   90.00
_cell.angle_beta   90.00
_cell.angle_gamma   90.00
#
_symmetry.space_group_name_H-M   'P 1'
#
loop_
_entity.id
_entity.type
_entity.pdbx_description
1 polymer ?
#
loop_
_entity_poly.entity_id
_entity_poly.type
_entity_poly.pdbx_seq_one_letter_code
_entity_poly.pdbx_strand_id
1 'polypeptide(L)'
;MGGVYAVFYRDSGDDIRVKTYTIDFNGAIAEVDSSELYVGTVNFLEARSIFDSGGSTYFAIIHEETGNEGWCRTVAITSAGTIGAVIDSLQLKNSGFSSPFSLSLSIRSGVFGVTYQETSGADGQLVT
;
A
#
# COMPACT_ATOMS: atom_id res chain seq x y z
N MET A 1 17.43 -16.50 -8.47
CA MET A 1 17.52 -15.07 -8.83
C MET A 1 17.14 -14.28 -7.60
N GLY A 2 17.92 -13.24 -7.26
CA GLY A 2 17.50 -12.25 -6.28
C GLY A 2 16.37 -11.39 -6.83
N GLY A 3 15.59 -10.79 -5.95
CA GLY A 3 14.43 -9.97 -6.31
C GLY A 3 14.49 -8.58 -5.69
N VAL A 4 13.69 -7.66 -6.24
CA VAL A 4 13.41 -6.35 -5.64
C VAL A 4 12.16 -6.47 -4.78
N TYR A 5 12.24 -5.95 -3.56
CA TYR A 5 11.17 -5.97 -2.57
C TYR A 5 10.90 -4.56 -2.09
N ALA A 6 9.62 -4.21 -1.99
CA ALA A 6 9.18 -2.96 -1.41
C ALA A 6 8.75 -3.19 0.04
N VAL A 7 9.22 -2.31 0.93
CA VAL A 7 8.83 -2.28 2.33
C VAL A 7 8.07 -1.00 2.58
N PHE A 8 6.80 -1.14 2.92
CA PHE A 8 5.95 -0.05 3.36
C PHE A 8 5.97 -0.05 4.88
N TYR A 9 6.25 1.11 5.48
CA TYR A 9 6.37 1.23 6.92
C TYR A 9 5.85 2.58 7.39
N ARG A 10 5.54 2.64 8.68
CA ARG A 10 5.21 3.86 9.38
C ARG A 10 6.46 4.39 10.08
N ASP A 11 6.82 5.64 9.85
CA ASP A 11 7.95 6.27 10.53
C ASP A 11 7.56 6.85 11.90
N SER A 12 8.51 7.49 12.59
CA SER A 12 8.27 8.10 13.90
C SER A 12 7.36 9.33 13.87
N GLY A 13 7.21 9.96 12.71
CA GLY A 13 6.27 11.04 12.44
C GLY A 13 4.88 10.52 12.11
N ASP A 14 4.67 9.20 12.20
CA ASP A 14 3.39 8.55 11.93
C ASP A 14 3.02 8.60 10.42
N ASP A 15 3.99 9.00 9.59
CA ASP A 15 3.91 9.04 8.15
C ASP A 15 4.15 7.65 7.56
N ILE A 16 3.43 7.35 6.49
CA ILE A 16 3.62 6.12 5.72
C ILE A 16 4.67 6.40 4.65
N ARG A 17 5.72 5.57 4.68
CA ARG A 17 6.88 5.63 3.82
C ARG A 17 7.07 4.31 3.07
N VAL A 18 7.79 4.37 1.96
CA VAL A 18 8.22 3.18 1.21
C VAL A 18 9.72 3.24 0.94
N LYS A 19 10.37 2.09 1.08
CA LYS A 19 11.76 1.82 0.67
C LYS A 19 11.83 0.55 -0.15
N THR A 20 12.87 0.43 -0.96
CA THR A 20 13.11 -0.76 -1.77
C THR A 20 14.47 -1.39 -1.49
N TYR A 21 14.49 -2.72 -1.56
CA TYR A 21 15.66 -3.53 -1.28
C TYR A 21 15.81 -4.61 -2.34
N THR A 22 17.06 -4.96 -2.67
CA THR A 22 17.36 -6.24 -3.31
C THR A 22 17.62 -7.29 -2.23
N ILE A 23 17.08 -8.49 -2.43
CA ILE A 23 17.43 -9.68 -1.65
C ILE A 23 18.01 -10.72 -2.61
N ASP A 24 19.26 -11.13 -2.43
CA ASP A 24 19.92 -12.13 -3.27
C ASP A 24 19.61 -13.58 -2.85
N PHE A 25 20.15 -14.58 -3.58
CA PHE A 25 19.90 -16.00 -3.30
C PHE A 25 20.55 -16.49 -1.98
N ASN A 26 21.55 -15.78 -1.49
CA ASN A 26 22.18 -16.04 -0.20
C ASN A 26 21.48 -15.29 0.93
N GLY A 27 20.41 -14.54 0.63
CA GLY A 27 19.68 -13.71 1.58
C GLY A 27 20.36 -12.38 1.90
N ALA A 28 21.38 -11.96 1.13
CA ALA A 28 21.99 -10.65 1.32
C ALA A 28 21.00 -9.56 0.91
N ILE A 29 20.78 -8.61 1.83
CA ILE A 29 19.87 -7.47 1.64
C ILE A 29 20.70 -6.22 1.36
N ALA A 30 20.34 -5.49 0.30
CA ALA A 30 20.92 -4.19 0.01
C ALA A 30 19.80 -3.19 -0.33
N GLU A 31 19.92 -1.97 0.18
CA GLU A 31 19.02 -0.86 -0.15
C GLU A 31 19.22 -0.44 -1.61
N VAL A 32 18.13 -0.12 -2.28
CA VAL A 32 18.12 0.25 -3.70
C VAL A 32 17.76 1.72 -3.87
N ASP A 33 16.63 2.12 -3.30
CA ASP A 33 16.16 3.49 -3.32
C ASP A 33 15.87 3.95 -1.89
N SER A 34 16.54 5.03 -1.51
CA SER A 34 16.36 5.73 -0.25
C SER A 34 15.41 6.92 -0.36
N SER A 35 14.92 7.20 -1.57
CA SER A 35 13.91 8.23 -1.82
C SER A 35 12.59 7.81 -1.18
N GLU A 36 12.39 8.24 0.06
CA GLU A 36 11.18 7.93 0.81
C GLU A 36 9.99 8.68 0.19
N LEU A 37 9.05 7.94 -0.40
CA LEU A 37 7.78 8.51 -0.81
C LEU A 37 6.83 8.59 0.39
N TYR A 38 6.35 9.79 0.67
CA TYR A 38 5.25 10.02 1.60
C TYR A 38 3.93 9.59 0.93
N VAL A 39 3.21 8.67 1.57
CA VAL A 39 1.92 8.18 1.06
C VAL A 39 0.77 8.37 2.04
N GLY A 40 0.92 9.05 3.18
CA GLY A 40 -0.19 9.36 4.09
C GLY A 40 0.21 9.32 5.57
N THR A 41 -0.75 9.55 6.48
CA THR A 41 -0.51 9.55 7.94
C THR A 41 -1.52 8.66 8.67
N VAL A 42 -1.02 7.75 9.52
CA VAL A 42 -1.64 7.03 10.67
C VAL A 42 -2.62 5.84 10.60
N ASN A 43 -2.53 5.08 11.71
CA ASN A 43 -3.26 3.92 12.24
C ASN A 43 -3.15 2.60 11.49
N PHE A 44 -3.42 2.57 10.20
CA PHE A 44 -3.44 1.34 9.43
C PHE A 44 -2.65 1.48 8.15
N LEU A 45 -1.91 0.42 7.81
CA LEU A 45 -1.16 0.30 6.57
C LEU A 45 -1.25 -1.13 6.07
N GLU A 46 -1.87 -1.30 4.91
CA GLU A 46 -1.75 -2.52 4.11
C GLU A 46 -1.39 -2.14 2.69
N ALA A 47 -0.31 -2.72 2.17
CA ALA A 47 0.12 -2.52 0.80
C ALA A 47 0.18 -3.86 0.07
N ARG A 48 -0.35 -3.91 -1.15
CA ARG A 48 -0.33 -5.12 -1.98
C ARG A 48 0.03 -4.78 -3.41
N SER A 49 0.82 -5.65 -4.03
CA SER A 49 1.01 -5.61 -5.48
C SER A 49 -0.30 -5.98 -6.17
N ILE A 50 -0.71 -5.16 -7.13
CA ILE A 50 -1.98 -5.30 -7.85
C ILE A 50 -1.78 -5.66 -9.32
N PHE A 51 -0.64 -5.26 -9.90
CA PHE A 51 -0.34 -5.50 -11.31
C PHE A 51 1.17 -5.47 -11.55
N ASP A 52 1.66 -6.34 -12.43
CA ASP A 52 3.03 -6.32 -12.93
C ASP A 52 2.98 -6.17 -14.46
N SER A 53 3.67 -5.15 -14.96
CA SER A 53 3.75 -4.83 -16.39
C SER A 53 5.00 -5.38 -17.08
N GLY A 54 5.89 -6.06 -16.35
CA GLY A 54 7.21 -6.51 -16.80
C GLY A 54 8.30 -5.42 -16.71
N GLY A 55 7.93 -4.15 -16.56
CA GLY A 55 8.86 -3.03 -16.31
C GLY A 55 8.71 -2.39 -14.93
N SER A 56 7.49 -2.42 -14.39
CA SER A 56 7.15 -1.92 -13.06
C SER A 56 6.06 -2.78 -12.42
N THR A 57 6.14 -2.90 -11.10
CA THR A 57 5.09 -3.43 -10.24
C THR A 57 4.30 -2.28 -9.66
N TYR A 58 2.98 -2.37 -9.76
CA TYR A 58 2.04 -1.41 -9.21
C TYR A 58 1.51 -1.92 -7.88
N PHE A 59 1.47 -1.04 -6.89
CA PHE A 59 0.97 -1.33 -5.55
C PHE A 59 -0.25 -0.47 -5.25
N ALA A 60 -1.26 -1.10 -4.64
CA ALA A 60 -2.31 -0.39 -3.92
C ALA A 60 -1.92 -0.33 -2.44
N ILE A 61 -2.00 0.86 -1.86
CA ILE A 61 -1.69 1.15 -0.47
C ILE A 61 -2.96 1.65 0.17
N ILE A 62 -3.47 0.88 1.12
CA ILE A 62 -4.66 1.22 1.89
C ILE A 62 -4.19 1.67 3.24
N HIS A 63 -4.65 2.85 3.62
CA HIS A 63 -4.33 3.42 4.90
C HIS A 63 -5.49 4.23 5.45
N GLU A 64 -5.42 4.45 6.74
CA GLU A 64 -6.28 5.41 7.42
C GLU A 64 -5.56 6.77 7.43
N GLU A 65 -6.33 7.85 7.48
CA GLU A 65 -5.85 9.19 7.81
C GLU A 65 -6.54 9.72 9.07
N THR A 66 -6.01 10.82 9.59
CA THR A 66 -6.56 11.51 10.76
C THR A 66 -8.06 11.75 10.59
N GLY A 67 -8.87 11.39 11.58
CA GLY A 67 -10.33 11.48 11.50
C GLY A 67 -11.02 10.17 11.08
N ASN A 68 -10.27 9.07 11.03
CA ASN A 68 -10.73 7.76 10.56
C ASN A 68 -11.25 7.90 9.13
N GLU A 69 -10.43 8.48 8.26
CA GLU A 69 -10.70 8.59 6.83
C GLU A 69 -9.93 7.49 6.10
N GLY A 70 -10.59 6.79 5.18
CA GLY A 70 -10.01 5.64 4.49
C GLY A 70 -9.52 6.06 3.13
N TRP A 71 -8.28 5.71 2.79
CA TRP A 71 -7.67 6.08 1.53
C TRP A 71 -7.05 4.86 0.85
N CYS A 72 -7.14 4.84 -0.48
CA CYS A 72 -6.36 3.96 -1.33
C CYS A 72 -5.49 4.83 -2.23
N ARG A 73 -4.18 4.62 -2.19
CA ARG A 73 -3.23 5.28 -3.09
C ARG A 73 -2.50 4.25 -3.92
N THR A 74 -2.18 4.61 -5.16
CA THR A 74 -1.42 3.73 -6.06
C THR A 74 -0.05 4.30 -6.35
N VAL A 75 0.95 3.42 -6.39
CA VAL A 75 2.34 3.76 -6.71
C VAL A 75 2.91 2.72 -7.67
N ALA A 76 3.87 3.12 -8.49
CA ALA A 76 4.67 2.20 -9.30
C ALA A 76 6.09 2.11 -8.76
N ILE A 77 6.62 0.89 -8.74
CA ILE A 77 8.03 0.63 -8.44
C ILE A 77 8.61 -0.10 -9.64
N THR A 78 9.66 0.45 -10.21
CA THR A 78 10.32 -0.16 -11.38
C THR A 78 10.96 -1.50 -11.01
N SER A 79 11.23 -2.34 -12.01
CA SER A 79 11.97 -3.60 -11.82
C SER A 79 13.39 -3.39 -11.25
N ALA A 80 13.94 -2.18 -11.38
CA ALA A 80 15.20 -1.77 -10.77
C ALA A 80 15.03 -1.25 -9.34
N GLY A 81 13.81 -1.20 -8.79
CA GLY A 81 13.51 -0.76 -7.42
C GLY A 81 13.38 0.75 -7.24
N THR A 82 13.46 1.56 -8.29
CA THR A 82 13.15 3.00 -8.21
C THR A 82 11.67 3.22 -7.86
N ILE A 83 11.42 4.04 -6.86
CA ILE A 83 10.07 4.40 -6.39
C ILE A 83 9.54 5.56 -7.24
N GLY A 84 8.38 5.37 -7.87
CA GLY A 84 7.66 6.45 -8.57
C GLY A 84 6.84 7.33 -7.62
N ALA A 85 6.28 8.42 -8.14
CA ALA A 85 5.33 9.24 -7.39
C ALA A 85 3.99 8.50 -7.17
N VAL A 86 3.14 9.05 -6.28
CA VAL A 86 1.73 8.65 -6.18
C VAL A 86 1.05 8.89 -7.53
N ILE A 87 0.44 7.83 -8.08
CA ILE A 87 -0.25 7.84 -9.37
C ILE A 87 -1.67 8.36 -9.19
N ASP A 88 -2.39 7.83 -8.19
CA ASP A 88 -3.78 8.19 -7.90
C ASP A 88 -4.11 8.06 -6.41
N SER A 89 -5.13 8.78 -5.97
CA SER A 89 -5.67 8.78 -4.61
C SER A 89 -7.20 8.70 -4.64
N LEU A 90 -7.73 7.62 -4.07
CA LEU A 90 -9.17 7.41 -3.90
C LEU A 90 -9.53 7.48 -2.42
N GLN A 91 -10.45 8.38 -2.06
CA GLN A 91 -11.08 8.37 -0.74
C GLN A 91 -12.13 7.26 -0.71
N LEU A 92 -11.91 6.26 0.13
CA LEU A 92 -12.83 5.15 0.36
C LEU A 92 -13.97 5.57 1.29
N LYS A 93 -13.67 6.44 2.26
CA LYS A 93 -14.63 6.95 3.25
C LYS A 93 -14.10 8.21 3.93
N ASN A 94 -15.02 9.04 4.39
CA ASN A 94 -14.77 10.35 5.01
C ASN A 94 -14.92 10.39 6.55
N SER A 95 -15.20 9.28 7.24
CA SER A 95 -15.14 9.12 8.72
C SER A 95 -15.72 7.75 9.16
N GLY A 96 -15.44 7.36 10.41
CA GLY A 96 -16.24 6.35 11.14
C GLY A 96 -15.74 4.91 11.11
N PHE A 97 -14.45 4.65 10.90
CA PHE A 97 -13.87 3.32 11.06
C PHE A 97 -13.67 2.94 12.53
N SER A 98 -13.89 1.65 12.84
CA SER A 98 -13.70 1.05 14.17
C SER A 98 -12.68 -0.09 14.22
N SER A 99 -12.16 -0.56 13.08
CA SER A 99 -11.33 -1.77 12.96
C SER A 99 -10.45 -1.67 11.71
N PRO A 100 -9.27 -2.33 11.67
CA PRO A 100 -8.38 -2.27 10.51
C PRO A 100 -9.07 -2.72 9.22
N PHE A 101 -8.71 -2.08 8.10
CA PHE A 101 -9.11 -2.54 6.77
C PHE A 101 -8.55 -3.96 6.53
N SER A 102 -9.17 -4.69 5.61
CA SER A 102 -8.60 -5.91 5.06
C SER A 102 -8.74 -5.86 3.55
N LEU A 103 -7.60 -5.91 2.84
CA LEU A 103 -7.59 -5.93 1.38
C LEU A 103 -7.79 -7.35 0.85
N SER A 104 -8.98 -7.62 0.32
CA SER A 104 -9.28 -8.87 -0.39
C SER A 104 -9.07 -8.69 -1.91
N LEU A 105 -7.99 -9.24 -2.43
CA LEU A 105 -7.57 -9.00 -3.81
C LEU A 105 -8.06 -10.09 -4.78
N SER A 106 -8.69 -9.71 -5.90
CA SER A 106 -8.90 -10.59 -7.07
C SER A 106 -7.89 -10.22 -8.18
N ILE A 107 -6.70 -10.84 -8.12
CA ILE A 107 -5.53 -10.47 -8.95
C ILE A 107 -5.77 -10.67 -10.47
N ARG A 108 -6.79 -11.45 -10.87
CA ARG A 108 -6.94 -11.89 -12.27
C ARG A 108 -7.67 -10.94 -13.20
N SER A 109 -8.27 -9.85 -12.70
CA SER A 109 -9.02 -8.90 -13.54
C SER A 109 -8.66 -7.43 -13.33
N GLY A 110 -7.60 -7.13 -12.56
CA GLY A 110 -7.27 -5.74 -12.21
C GLY A 110 -8.29 -5.08 -11.28
N VAL A 111 -9.14 -5.89 -10.62
CA VAL A 111 -10.17 -5.44 -9.68
C VAL A 111 -9.77 -5.92 -8.28
N PHE A 112 -9.77 -5.02 -7.31
CA PHE A 112 -9.52 -5.34 -5.92
C PHE A 112 -10.74 -4.97 -5.08
N GLY A 113 -11.07 -5.81 -4.10
CA GLY A 113 -12.11 -5.52 -3.14
C GLY A 113 -11.49 -5.02 -1.85
N VAL A 114 -11.80 -3.78 -1.44
CA VAL A 114 -11.44 -3.30 -0.11
C VAL A 114 -12.56 -3.63 0.85
N THR A 115 -12.23 -4.35 1.92
CA THR A 115 -13.19 -4.62 3.00
C THR A 115 -12.82 -3.89 4.27
N TYR A 116 -13.83 -3.40 4.99
CA TYR A 116 -13.65 -2.70 6.25
C TYR A 116 -14.88 -2.87 7.14
N GLN A 117 -14.71 -2.63 8.45
CA GLN A 117 -15.77 -2.68 9.43
C GLN A 117 -16.16 -1.26 9.86
N GLU A 118 -17.47 -0.97 9.84
CA GLU A 118 -17.99 0.31 10.31
C GLU A 118 -18.25 0.33 11.82
N THR A 119 -18.14 1.52 12.42
CA THR A 119 -18.44 1.74 13.84
C THR A 119 -19.93 1.60 14.14
N SER A 120 -20.80 1.96 13.19
CA SER A 120 -22.25 1.82 13.29
C SER A 120 -22.74 0.58 12.55
N GLY A 121 -22.72 -0.57 13.23
CA GLY A 121 -23.41 -1.78 12.76
C GLY A 121 -22.53 -3.02 12.57
N ALA A 122 -21.20 -2.91 12.68
CA ALA A 122 -20.28 -4.04 12.50
C ALA A 122 -20.46 -4.84 11.19
N ASP A 123 -21.10 -4.25 10.19
CA ASP A 123 -21.27 -4.85 8.87
C ASP A 123 -20.00 -4.64 8.05
N GLY A 124 -19.60 -5.67 7.30
CA GLY A 124 -18.48 -5.59 6.37
C GLY A 124 -18.89 -4.86 5.09
N GLN A 125 -18.14 -3.83 4.71
CA GLN A 125 -18.35 -3.09 3.47
C GLN A 125 -17.42 -3.60 2.37
N LEU A 126 -17.82 -3.51 1.10
CA LEU A 126 -16.98 -3.82 -0.06
C LEU A 126 -17.00 -2.64 -1.03
N VAL A 127 -15.83 -2.10 -1.32
CA VAL A 127 -15.61 -1.11 -2.39
C VAL A 127 -14.75 -1.77 -3.47
N THR A 128 -15.16 -1.64 -4.74
CA THR A 128 -14.50 -2.22 -5.93
C THR A 128 -14.19 -1.18 -6.97
#